data_AF-A0A7W7IM15-F1
#
_entry.id   AF-A0A7W7IM15-F1
#
_cell.length_a   1.000
_cell.length_b   1.000
_cell.length_c   1.000
_cell.angle_alpha   90.00
_cell.angle_beta   90.00
_cell.angle_gamma   90.00
#
_symmetry.space_group_name_H-M   'P 1'
#
loop_
_entity.id
_entity.type
_entity.pdbx_description
1 polymer ?
#
loop_
_entity_poly.entity_id
_entity_poly.type
_entity_poly.pdbx_seq_one_letter_code
_entity_poly.pdbx_strand_id
1 'polypeptide(L)'
;MTRLYQRLTRWWTAFALAASLAMLGAAHAFERFAGLPPCNLCLKQREVYWAAVAIAGAATFWAVFSRASRGTPRIASFLLAAVFFTGAITAGYHAGGELKWWELPATCSAAPSTTIDLSGLAALADGTAEMKPIVGCGDVPWSLFGISMAGWNFFISLALAIFSLLAAKRPKDARAPKV
;
A
#
# COMPACT_ATOMS: atom_id res chain seq x y z
N MET A 1 -6.05 -0.13 -30.01
CA MET A 1 -6.11 -0.14 -28.53
C MET A 1 -7.48 -0.61 -28.09
N THR A 2 -7.56 -1.67 -27.30
CA THR A 2 -8.80 -2.34 -26.87
C THR A 2 -9.68 -1.39 -26.03
N ARG A 3 -11.03 -1.46 -26.17
CA ARG A 3 -11.99 -0.63 -25.38
C ARG A 3 -11.75 -0.73 -23.87
N LEU A 4 -11.28 -1.89 -23.39
CA LEU A 4 -10.90 -2.13 -22.01
C LEU A 4 -9.76 -1.20 -21.55
N TYR A 5 -8.66 -1.11 -22.30
CA TYR A 5 -7.51 -0.26 -21.99
C TYR A 5 -7.90 1.21 -21.84
N GLN A 6 -8.79 1.70 -22.71
CA GLN A 6 -9.28 3.08 -22.65
C GLN A 6 -10.12 3.37 -21.40
N ARG A 7 -11.00 2.43 -21.01
CA ARG A 7 -11.79 2.57 -19.77
C ARG A 7 -10.91 2.50 -18.53
N LEU A 8 -9.99 1.54 -18.50
CA LEU A 8 -9.11 1.28 -17.36
C LEU A 8 -8.17 2.46 -17.10
N THR A 9 -7.57 3.02 -18.16
CA THR A 9 -6.72 4.22 -18.06
C THR A 9 -7.49 5.53 -17.87
N ARG A 10 -8.80 5.59 -18.20
CA ARG A 10 -9.66 6.77 -17.95
C ARG A 10 -10.18 6.84 -16.52
N TRP A 11 -10.31 5.71 -15.86
CA TRP A 11 -10.78 5.59 -14.48
C TRP A 11 -9.70 5.03 -13.56
N TRP A 12 -8.43 5.15 -13.97
CA TRP A 12 -7.32 4.51 -13.27
C TRP A 12 -7.23 4.93 -11.80
N THR A 13 -7.41 6.21 -11.49
CA THR A 13 -7.38 6.70 -10.11
C THR A 13 -8.50 6.09 -9.26
N ALA A 14 -9.65 5.76 -9.83
CA ALA A 14 -10.71 5.08 -9.08
C ALA A 14 -10.34 3.62 -8.78
N PHE A 15 -9.74 2.92 -9.75
CA PHE A 15 -9.22 1.57 -9.54
C PHE A 15 -8.08 1.55 -8.53
N ALA A 16 -7.13 2.48 -8.63
CA ALA A 16 -6.04 2.63 -7.68
C ALA A 16 -6.56 2.93 -6.26
N LEU A 17 -7.56 3.81 -6.13
CA LEU A 17 -8.21 4.09 -4.85
C LEU A 17 -8.84 2.83 -4.25
N ALA A 18 -9.64 2.10 -5.04
CA ALA A 18 -10.29 0.87 -4.60
C ALA A 18 -9.27 -0.20 -4.19
N ALA A 19 -8.21 -0.38 -4.97
CA ALA A 19 -7.14 -1.33 -4.66
C ALA A 19 -6.40 -0.94 -3.37
N SER A 20 -6.06 0.33 -3.17
CA SER A 20 -5.39 0.79 -1.95
C SER A 20 -6.27 0.62 -0.71
N LEU A 21 -7.57 0.93 -0.81
CA LEU A 21 -8.52 0.70 0.28
C LEU A 21 -8.70 -0.79 0.57
N ALA A 22 -8.71 -1.64 -0.45
CA ALA A 22 -8.76 -3.09 -0.27
C ALA A 22 -7.50 -3.62 0.43
N MET A 23 -6.31 -3.15 0.07
CA MET A 23 -5.05 -3.53 0.73
C MET A 23 -5.01 -3.08 2.20
N LEU A 24 -5.41 -1.84 2.49
CA LEU A 24 -5.52 -1.35 3.87
C LEU A 24 -6.58 -2.13 4.66
N GLY A 25 -7.74 -2.38 4.07
CA GLY A 25 -8.81 -3.18 4.66
C GLY A 25 -8.35 -4.59 4.99
N ALA A 26 -7.65 -5.26 4.07
CA ALA A 26 -7.07 -6.58 4.30
C ALA A 26 -6.04 -6.54 5.44
N ALA A 27 -5.14 -5.56 5.47
CA ALA A 27 -4.14 -5.43 6.52
C ALA A 27 -4.77 -5.21 7.91
N HIS A 28 -5.80 -4.37 8.02
CA HIS A 28 -6.54 -4.17 9.25
C HIS A 28 -7.39 -5.38 9.64
N ALA A 29 -7.92 -6.12 8.66
CA ALA A 29 -8.65 -7.36 8.92
C ALA A 29 -7.74 -8.46 9.47
N PHE A 30 -6.54 -8.64 8.92
CA PHE A 30 -5.55 -9.57 9.48
C PHE A 30 -5.10 -9.18 10.89
N GLU A 31 -4.94 -7.88 11.15
CA GLU A 31 -4.60 -7.39 12.49
C GLU A 31 -5.73 -7.65 13.49
N ARG A 32 -6.98 -7.35 13.13
CA ARG A 32 -8.11 -7.40 14.09
C ARG A 32 -8.73 -8.79 14.22
N PHE A 33 -8.88 -9.52 13.13
CA PHE A 33 -9.60 -10.79 13.09
C PHE A 33 -8.69 -12.01 13.08
N ALA A 34 -7.48 -11.91 12.49
CA ALA A 34 -6.51 -13.00 12.51
C ALA A 34 -5.48 -12.89 13.65
N GLY A 35 -5.54 -11.81 14.44
CA GLY A 35 -4.64 -11.61 15.58
C GLY A 35 -3.17 -11.46 15.17
N LEU A 36 -2.90 -10.99 13.95
CA LEU A 36 -1.54 -10.83 13.43
C LEU A 36 -1.08 -9.38 13.62
N PRO A 37 -0.32 -9.06 14.69
CA PRO A 37 0.15 -7.70 14.91
C PRO A 37 1.09 -7.27 13.77
N PRO A 38 1.04 -6.01 13.33
CA PRO A 38 1.94 -5.53 12.29
C PRO A 38 3.36 -5.33 12.84
N CYS A 39 4.37 -5.72 12.08
CA CYS A 39 5.75 -5.31 12.31
C CYS A 39 5.99 -3.88 11.80
N ASN A 40 7.17 -3.32 12.11
CA ASN A 40 7.55 -1.97 11.68
C ASN A 40 7.49 -1.79 10.14
N LEU A 41 8.01 -2.75 9.36
CA LEU A 41 7.95 -2.69 7.89
C LEU A 41 6.52 -2.84 7.35
N CYS A 42 5.66 -3.63 7.97
CA CYS A 42 4.24 -3.70 7.63
C CYS A 42 3.57 -2.32 7.76
N LEU A 43 3.87 -1.57 8.83
CA LEU A 43 3.35 -0.21 9.02
C LEU A 43 3.84 0.74 7.93
N LYS A 44 5.13 0.69 7.58
CA LYS A 44 5.68 1.48 6.48
C LYS A 44 5.06 1.16 5.13
N GLN A 45 4.72 -0.10 4.88
CA GLN A 45 3.99 -0.49 3.67
C GLN A 45 2.55 0.05 3.66
N ARG A 46 1.89 0.18 4.82
CA ARG A 46 0.56 0.82 4.92
C ARG A 46 0.61 2.32 4.61
N GLU A 47 1.67 3.02 5.00
CA GLU A 47 1.85 4.46 4.69
C GLU A 47 1.82 4.73 3.18
N VAL A 48 2.38 3.82 2.37
CA VAL A 48 2.32 3.89 0.90
C VAL A 48 0.87 3.89 0.39
N TYR A 49 0.04 2.98 0.93
CA TYR A 49 -1.36 2.91 0.54
C TYR A 49 -2.18 4.10 1.03
N TRP A 50 -1.88 4.65 2.21
CA TRP A 50 -2.50 5.90 2.67
C TRP A 50 -2.15 7.08 1.77
N ALA A 51 -0.90 7.21 1.36
CA ALA A 51 -0.49 8.21 0.38
C ALA A 51 -1.21 8.01 -0.96
N ALA A 52 -1.32 6.76 -1.43
CA ALA A 52 -2.06 6.43 -2.64
C ALA A 52 -3.56 6.76 -2.51
N VAL A 53 -4.20 6.50 -1.36
CA VAL A 53 -5.59 6.88 -1.08
C VAL A 53 -5.77 8.39 -1.17
N ALA A 54 -4.87 9.18 -0.59
CA ALA A 54 -4.96 10.64 -0.65
C ALA A 54 -4.88 11.15 -2.11
N ILE A 55 -3.89 10.69 -2.88
CA ILE A 55 -3.70 11.10 -4.28
C ILE A 55 -4.86 10.62 -5.16
N ALA A 56 -5.19 9.34 -5.08
CA ALA A 56 -6.22 8.70 -5.89
C ALA A 56 -7.62 9.22 -5.53
N GLY A 57 -7.89 9.47 -4.24
CA GLY A 57 -9.11 10.05 -3.73
C GLY A 57 -9.34 11.46 -4.26
N ALA A 58 -8.35 12.35 -4.10
CA ALA A 58 -8.42 13.72 -4.61
C ALA A 58 -8.61 13.75 -6.13
N ALA A 59 -7.84 12.94 -6.87
CA ALA A 59 -7.93 12.88 -8.33
C ALA A 59 -9.27 12.29 -8.83
N THR A 60 -9.82 11.30 -8.12
CA THR A 60 -11.11 10.69 -8.46
C THR A 60 -12.26 11.63 -8.13
N PHE A 61 -12.23 12.30 -6.98
CA PHE A 61 -13.20 13.32 -6.60
C PHE A 61 -13.25 14.45 -7.63
N TRP A 62 -12.07 14.96 -8.04
CA TRP A 62 -11.96 15.95 -9.11
C TRP A 62 -12.53 15.45 -10.45
N ALA A 63 -12.27 14.20 -10.81
CA ALA A 63 -12.78 13.61 -12.04
C ALA A 63 -14.31 13.50 -12.05
N VAL A 64 -14.92 13.16 -10.90
CA VAL A 64 -16.39 13.10 -10.75
C VAL A 64 -16.99 14.50 -10.88
N PHE A 65 -16.46 15.50 -10.17
CA PHE A 65 -16.99 16.87 -10.19
C PHE A 65 -16.87 17.52 -11.58
N SER A 66 -15.76 17.27 -12.29
CA SER A 66 -15.52 17.78 -13.64
C SER A 66 -16.23 16.97 -14.75
N ARG A 67 -17.17 16.08 -14.40
CA ARG A 67 -17.90 15.16 -15.30
C ARG A 67 -16.98 14.34 -16.22
N ALA A 68 -15.79 14.02 -15.73
CA ALA A 68 -14.73 13.32 -16.46
C ALA A 68 -14.40 13.94 -17.83
N SER A 69 -14.59 15.26 -17.98
CA SER A 69 -14.36 16.00 -19.23
C SER A 69 -12.91 15.95 -19.71
N ARG A 70 -11.96 15.81 -18.78
CA ARG A 70 -10.51 15.69 -19.08
C ARG A 70 -9.91 14.31 -18.77
N GLY A 71 -10.73 13.36 -18.27
CA GLY A 71 -10.28 12.04 -17.80
C GLY A 71 -9.36 12.11 -16.57
N THR A 72 -8.72 10.97 -16.22
CA THR A 72 -7.74 10.91 -15.13
C THR A 72 -6.63 11.96 -15.30
N PRO A 73 -6.31 12.76 -14.27
CA PRO A 73 -5.17 13.68 -14.30
C PRO A 73 -3.87 12.89 -14.48
N ARG A 74 -3.15 13.13 -15.59
CA ARG A 74 -1.88 12.43 -15.87
C ARG A 74 -0.86 12.57 -14.73
N ILE A 75 -0.83 13.74 -14.09
CA ILE A 75 0.03 14.03 -12.95
C ILE A 75 -0.30 13.08 -11.79
N ALA A 76 -1.58 12.87 -11.48
CA ALA A 76 -2.00 11.94 -10.44
C ALA A 76 -1.58 10.50 -10.75
N SER A 77 -1.74 10.04 -12.00
CA SER A 77 -1.25 8.71 -12.40
C SER A 77 0.26 8.57 -12.29
N PHE A 78 1.03 9.62 -12.60
CA PHE A 78 2.48 9.60 -12.45
C PHE A 78 2.91 9.56 -10.97
N LEU A 79 2.25 10.36 -10.12
CA LEU A 79 2.47 10.33 -8.67
C LEU A 79 2.12 8.97 -8.08
N LEU A 80 1.00 8.37 -8.48
CA LEU A 80 0.64 7.01 -8.08
C LEU A 80 1.67 5.97 -8.53
N ALA A 81 2.22 6.11 -9.74
CA ALA A 81 3.28 5.22 -10.21
C ALA A 81 4.53 5.30 -9.32
N ALA A 82 4.95 6.51 -8.94
CA ALA A 82 6.07 6.70 -8.02
C ALA A 82 5.78 6.11 -6.63
N VAL A 83 4.62 6.40 -6.06
CA VAL A 83 4.22 5.90 -4.72
C VAL A 83 4.16 4.37 -4.68
N PHE A 84 3.48 3.73 -5.64
CA PHE A 84 3.41 2.27 -5.68
C PHE A 84 4.76 1.62 -6.01
N PHE A 85 5.62 2.28 -6.78
CA PHE A 85 6.97 1.79 -7.02
C PHE A 85 7.82 1.83 -5.75
N THR A 86 7.73 2.90 -4.94
CA THR A 86 8.31 2.91 -3.59
C THR A 86 7.76 1.78 -2.74
N GLY A 87 6.44 1.53 -2.78
CA GLY A 87 5.81 0.38 -2.11
C GLY A 87 6.37 -0.96 -2.54
N ALA A 88 6.58 -1.16 -3.84
CA ALA A 88 7.20 -2.37 -4.37
C ALA A 88 8.63 -2.52 -3.85
N ILE A 89 9.45 -1.47 -3.86
CA ILE A 89 10.81 -1.54 -3.31
C ILE A 89 10.79 -1.91 -1.82
N THR A 90 9.96 -1.24 -1.01
CA THR A 90 9.85 -1.51 0.43
C THR A 90 9.32 -2.92 0.71
N ALA A 91 8.36 -3.40 -0.07
CA ALA A 91 7.82 -4.76 0.06
C ALA A 91 8.83 -5.83 -0.38
N GLY A 92 9.57 -5.58 -1.46
CA GLY A 92 10.66 -6.45 -1.89
C GLY A 92 11.78 -6.51 -0.85
N TYR A 93 12.14 -5.38 -0.24
CA TYR A 93 13.10 -5.31 0.87
C TYR A 93 12.64 -6.15 2.08
N HIS A 94 11.36 -6.07 2.43
CA HIS A 94 10.78 -6.85 3.51
C HIS A 94 10.79 -8.35 3.20
N ALA A 95 10.28 -8.74 2.03
CA ALA A 95 10.20 -10.13 1.61
C ALA A 95 11.58 -10.78 1.48
N GLY A 96 12.59 -10.08 0.97
CA GLY A 96 13.95 -10.64 0.92
C GLY A 96 14.59 -10.76 2.31
N GLY A 97 14.21 -9.93 3.28
CA GLY A 97 14.60 -10.11 4.68
C GLY A 97 13.96 -11.33 5.32
N GLU A 98 12.69 -11.62 5.00
CA GLU A 98 12.02 -12.88 5.39
C GLU A 98 12.71 -14.10 4.76
N LEU A 99 13.13 -13.99 3.49
CA LEU A 99 13.87 -15.03 2.75
C LEU A 99 15.36 -15.12 3.13
N LYS A 100 15.83 -14.31 4.09
CA LYS A 100 17.22 -14.25 4.55
C LYS A 100 18.23 -13.93 3.45
N TRP A 101 17.81 -13.17 2.44
CA TRP A 101 18.72 -12.64 1.41
C TRP A 101 19.63 -11.54 1.97
N TRP A 102 19.17 -10.84 3.02
CA TRP A 102 19.92 -9.83 3.76
C TRP A 102 19.45 -9.74 5.19
N GLU A 103 20.31 -9.19 6.04
CA GLU A 103 19.96 -8.82 7.40
C GLU A 103 19.06 -7.57 7.40
N LEU A 104 18.03 -7.62 8.23
CA LEU A 104 17.15 -6.48 8.45
C LEU A 104 17.77 -5.54 9.51
N PRO A 105 17.46 -4.23 9.47
CA PRO A 105 18.05 -3.28 10.40
C PRO A 105 17.64 -3.60 11.84
N ALA A 106 18.42 -3.14 12.82
CA ALA A 106 18.09 -3.32 14.24
C ALA A 106 16.73 -2.73 14.66
N THR A 107 16.15 -1.82 13.86
CA THR A 107 14.79 -1.32 14.07
C THR A 107 13.69 -2.32 13.71
N CYS A 108 14.07 -3.46 13.11
CA CYS A 108 13.19 -4.53 12.69
C CYS A 108 13.32 -5.79 13.56
N SER A 109 14.27 -5.82 14.49
CA SER A 109 14.31 -6.85 15.53
C SER A 109 13.31 -6.51 16.63
N ALA A 110 12.77 -7.54 17.29
CA ALA A 110 11.86 -7.41 18.43
C ALA A 110 12.58 -6.90 19.71
N ALA A 111 13.50 -5.96 19.57
CA ALA A 111 14.14 -5.26 20.68
C ALA A 111 13.29 -4.03 21.06
N PRO A 112 13.20 -3.67 22.35
CA PRO A 112 12.27 -2.65 22.81
C PRO A 112 12.66 -1.30 22.22
N SER A 113 11.81 -0.73 21.37
CA SER A 113 11.95 0.65 20.90
C SER A 113 11.89 1.59 22.11
N THR A 114 12.94 2.37 22.29
CA THR A 114 13.23 3.29 23.40
C THR A 114 12.30 4.51 23.50
N THR A 115 11.16 4.53 22.81
CA THR A 115 10.10 5.51 23.04
C THR A 115 9.03 4.91 23.94
N ILE A 116 9.30 4.92 25.23
CA ILE A 116 8.31 4.60 26.25
C ILE A 116 7.34 5.79 26.32
N ASP A 117 6.13 5.60 25.80
CA ASP A 117 5.00 6.46 26.16
C ASP A 117 4.66 6.21 27.63
N LEU A 118 4.93 7.19 28.48
CA LEU A 118 4.75 7.08 29.93
C LEU A 118 3.29 6.80 30.31
N SER A 119 2.33 7.23 29.49
CA SER A 119 0.91 6.95 29.70
C SER A 119 0.55 5.49 29.38
N GLY A 120 1.15 4.92 28.33
CA GLY A 120 1.04 3.49 28.01
C GLY A 120 1.71 2.62 29.06
N LEU A 121 2.86 3.05 29.61
CA LEU A 121 3.56 2.31 30.67
C LEU A 121 2.74 2.31 31.98
N ALA A 122 2.09 3.42 32.32
CA ALA A 122 1.18 3.49 33.46
C ALA A 122 -0.03 2.56 33.29
N ALA A 123 -0.65 2.52 32.10
CA ALA A 123 -1.74 1.61 31.82
C ALA A 123 -1.34 0.12 31.88
N LEU A 124 -0.12 -0.23 31.42
CA LEU A 124 0.44 -1.57 31.60
C LEU A 124 0.74 -1.89 33.07
N ALA A 125 1.28 -0.93 33.84
CA ALA A 125 1.57 -1.10 35.27
C ALA A 125 0.30 -1.26 36.11
N ASP A 126 -0.77 -0.54 35.75
CA ASP A 126 -2.08 -0.63 36.38
C ASP A 126 -2.90 -1.85 35.90
N GLY A 127 -2.34 -2.69 35.02
CA GLY A 127 -2.99 -3.88 34.47
C GLY A 127 -4.20 -3.58 33.57
N THR A 128 -4.34 -2.34 33.12
CA THR A 128 -5.44 -1.88 32.25
C THR A 128 -5.10 -1.98 30.76
N ALA A 129 -3.85 -2.30 30.42
CA ALA A 129 -3.39 -2.55 29.06
C ALA A 129 -2.62 -3.88 28.96
N GLU A 130 -2.85 -4.62 27.87
CA GLU A 130 -2.06 -5.80 27.51
C GLU A 130 -0.83 -5.39 26.69
N MET A 131 0.32 -6.02 26.96
CA MET A 131 1.53 -5.84 26.16
C MET A 131 1.28 -6.40 24.75
N LYS A 132 1.22 -5.53 23.74
CA LYS A 132 1.12 -5.97 22.35
C LYS A 132 2.43 -6.67 21.96
N PRO A 133 2.40 -7.92 21.46
CA PRO A 133 3.61 -8.62 21.04
C PRO A 133 4.36 -7.81 19.99
N ILE A 134 5.63 -7.51 20.24
CA ILE A 134 6.52 -6.88 19.26
C ILE A 134 7.00 -8.01 18.34
N VAL A 135 6.49 -8.03 17.11
CA VAL A 135 6.90 -9.01 16.08
C VAL A 135 8.04 -8.46 15.24
N GLY A 136 9.04 -9.31 14.96
CA GLY A 136 10.15 -8.94 14.10
C GLY A 136 9.70 -8.85 12.63
N CYS A 137 10.32 -7.96 11.84
CA CYS A 137 10.02 -7.90 10.41
C CYS A 137 10.59 -9.08 9.63
N GLY A 138 11.44 -9.91 10.23
CA GLY A 138 12.00 -11.09 9.59
C GLY A 138 11.13 -12.34 9.75
N ASP A 139 10.04 -12.25 10.51
CA ASP A 139 9.13 -13.34 10.81
C ASP A 139 8.01 -13.37 9.79
N VAL A 140 7.63 -14.56 9.31
CA VAL A 140 6.52 -14.73 8.37
C VAL A 140 5.28 -15.14 9.15
N PRO A 141 4.38 -14.20 9.52
CA PRO A 141 3.19 -14.53 10.32
C PRO A 141 2.15 -15.32 9.51
N TRP A 142 2.19 -15.19 8.19
CA TRP A 142 1.25 -15.83 7.28
C TRP A 142 1.82 -15.91 5.87
N SER A 143 1.46 -16.97 5.16
CA SER A 143 1.76 -17.14 3.74
C SER A 143 0.60 -17.76 2.99
N LEU A 144 0.53 -17.47 1.69
CA LEU A 144 -0.41 -18.07 0.74
C LEU A 144 0.36 -18.52 -0.50
N PHE A 145 0.19 -19.79 -0.88
CA PHE A 145 0.96 -20.45 -1.94
C PHE A 145 2.48 -20.35 -1.75
N GLY A 146 2.94 -20.35 -0.49
CA GLY A 146 4.36 -20.22 -0.15
C GLY A 146 4.91 -18.80 -0.26
N ILE A 147 4.07 -17.80 -0.57
CA ILE A 147 4.44 -16.39 -0.64
C ILE A 147 3.91 -15.70 0.61
N SER A 148 4.79 -15.00 1.33
CA SER A 148 4.45 -14.22 2.52
C SER A 148 3.53 -13.03 2.20
N MET A 149 2.96 -12.41 3.23
CA MET A 149 2.23 -11.15 3.07
C MET A 149 3.08 -10.06 2.39
N ALA A 150 4.36 -9.94 2.77
CA ALA A 150 5.27 -8.99 2.16
C ALA A 150 5.52 -9.30 0.67
N GLY A 151 5.65 -10.58 0.32
CA GLY A 151 5.80 -11.02 -1.08
C GLY A 151 4.56 -10.71 -1.92
N TRP A 152 3.36 -10.98 -1.41
CA TRP A 152 2.12 -10.59 -2.09
C TRP A 152 2.02 -9.08 -2.27
N ASN A 153 2.41 -8.32 -1.23
CA ASN A 153 2.41 -6.86 -1.30
C ASN A 153 3.38 -6.33 -2.37
N PHE A 154 4.54 -6.97 -2.55
CA PHE A 154 5.49 -6.65 -3.61
C PHE A 154 4.84 -6.78 -4.99
N PHE A 155 4.24 -7.93 -5.29
CA PHE A 155 3.62 -8.18 -6.60
C PHE A 155 2.46 -7.21 -6.88
N ILE A 156 1.61 -6.97 -5.89
CA ILE A 156 0.47 -6.05 -6.01
C ILE A 156 0.96 -4.62 -6.22
N SER A 157 1.90 -4.14 -5.41
CA SER A 157 2.46 -2.80 -5.54
C SER A 157 3.15 -2.60 -6.90
N LEU A 158 3.90 -3.60 -7.37
CA LEU A 158 4.55 -3.53 -8.68
C LEU A 158 3.53 -3.47 -9.83
N ALA A 159 2.48 -4.30 -9.77
CA ALA A 159 1.40 -4.25 -10.76
C ALA A 159 0.72 -2.88 -10.77
N LEU A 160 0.37 -2.33 -9.60
CA LEU A 160 -0.23 -1.00 -9.47
C LEU A 160 0.69 0.11 -10.00
N ALA A 161 2.00 0.01 -9.78
CA ALA A 161 2.98 0.95 -10.33
C ALA A 161 3.00 0.92 -11.86
N ILE A 162 3.05 -0.28 -12.45
CA ILE A 162 3.05 -0.48 -13.91
C ILE A 162 1.77 0.10 -14.53
N PHE A 163 0.59 -0.25 -14.02
CA PHE A 163 -0.67 0.26 -14.55
C PHE A 163 -0.82 1.77 -14.37
N SER A 164 -0.28 2.33 -13.28
CA SER A 164 -0.22 3.78 -13.07
C SER A 164 0.64 4.47 -14.12
N LEU A 165 1.79 3.89 -14.46
CA LEU A 165 2.67 4.43 -15.50
C LEU A 165 2.03 4.32 -16.89
N LEU A 166 1.35 3.22 -17.20
CA LEU A 166 0.60 3.05 -18.45
C LEU A 166 -0.53 4.09 -18.56
N ALA A 167 -1.27 4.33 -17.47
CA ALA A 167 -2.29 5.37 -17.41
C ALA A 167 -1.71 6.79 -17.60
N ALA A 168 -0.53 7.07 -17.03
CA ALA A 168 0.16 8.35 -17.17
C ALA A 168 0.63 8.60 -18.63
N LYS A 169 1.11 7.55 -19.31
CA LYS A 169 1.64 7.61 -20.68
C LYS A 169 0.58 7.52 -21.78
N ARG A 170 -0.71 7.47 -21.45
CA ARG A 170 -1.83 7.43 -22.42
C ARG A 170 -1.74 8.59 -23.44
N PRO A 171 -1.79 8.31 -24.77
CA PRO A 171 -1.82 9.34 -25.82
C PRO A 171 -2.95 10.37 -25.66
N LYS A 172 -2.76 11.62 -26.13
CA LYS A 172 -3.75 12.71 -25.98
C LYS A 172 -5.07 12.39 -26.71
N ASP A 173 -5.02 11.64 -27.81
CA ASP A 173 -6.14 11.40 -28.72
C ASP A 173 -7.21 10.43 -28.19
N ALA A 174 -6.94 9.76 -27.07
CA ALA A 174 -7.93 8.97 -26.37
C ALA A 174 -8.90 9.83 -25.52
N ARG A 175 -8.78 11.17 -25.51
CA ARG A 175 -9.49 12.08 -24.56
C ARG A 175 -10.97 12.34 -24.85
N ALA A 176 -11.46 12.10 -26.06
CA ALA A 176 -12.87 12.31 -26.36
C ALA A 176 -13.41 11.11 -27.17
N PRO A 177 -14.60 10.58 -26.88
CA PRO A 177 -15.35 9.90 -27.92
C PRO A 177 -15.61 10.93 -29.03
N LYS A 178 -15.31 10.57 -30.28
CA LYS A 178 -15.89 11.26 -31.44
C LYS A 178 -17.36 10.83 -31.53
N VAL A 179 -18.24 11.45 -30.75
CA VAL A 179 -19.69 11.51 -30.97
C VAL A 179 -20.25 12.68 -30.19
#